data_AF-Q28MB9-F1
#
_entry.id   AF-Q28MB9-F1
#
_cell.length_a   1.000
_cell.length_b   1.000
_cell.length_c   1.000
_cell.angle_alpha   90.00
_cell.angle_beta   90.00
_cell.angle_gamma   90.00
#
_symmetry.space_group_name_H-M   'P 1'
#
loop_
_entity.id
_entity.type
_entity.pdbx_description
1 polymer ?
#
loop_
_entity_poly.entity_id
_entity_poly.type
_entity_poly.pdbx_seq_one_letter_code
_entity_poly.pdbx_strand_id
1 'polypeptide(L)'
;MDEKPKVKRRRGKKLERWEVAIVKAMIARGGLQDQDIQSYFTRPSRTINHARIKEIRDETKHKAVKPADDETLDAFLGTWPDVDPDTGLSLRGDELLIKAREAMIAAVHVFNSAGLTFRAELFIVTSIIAWTYLLDAWFKREGIDYHYPGQTTAGGADKYWELGKCLKHAKCPVQAGGIKNLEMLLELRHEIEHRSTNRIDDALGAKLQACAINFNAVLKAEFGAQHGLEKRLPIALQFVAFGADQRTILKRASDLPVHLAGVIDAFEYGLTEDQLKDPAYRFKVGFLPVAAKKPGAADAAVEIVSPGSEDAAEIERIIFKDRERNR
;
A
#
# COMPACT_ATOMS: atom_id res chain seq x y z
N MET A 1 27.03 -24.70 -1.47
CA MET A 1 25.80 -25.07 -2.20
C MET A 1 24.71 -24.14 -1.69
N ASP A 2 24.49 -23.02 -2.37
CA ASP A 2 23.41 -22.10 -2.01
C ASP A 2 22.07 -22.78 -2.28
N GLU A 3 21.30 -23.00 -1.23
CA GLU A 3 19.95 -23.56 -1.29
C GLU A 3 19.09 -22.62 -2.14
N LYS A 4 18.64 -23.07 -3.31
CA LYS A 4 17.78 -22.26 -4.19
C LYS A 4 16.59 -21.74 -3.38
N PRO A 5 16.29 -20.44 -3.39
CA PRO A 5 15.20 -19.89 -2.61
C PRO A 5 13.89 -20.61 -2.95
N LYS A 6 13.24 -21.19 -1.94
CA LYS A 6 11.96 -21.89 -2.11
C LYS A 6 10.93 -20.91 -2.67
N VAL A 7 10.41 -21.20 -3.86
CA VAL A 7 9.37 -20.37 -4.49
C VAL A 7 8.10 -20.45 -3.65
N LYS A 8 7.75 -19.35 -2.96
CA LYS A 8 6.50 -19.23 -2.19
C LYS A 8 5.32 -19.37 -3.14
N ARG A 9 4.60 -20.50 -3.07
CA ARG A 9 3.39 -20.74 -3.88
C ARG A 9 2.29 -19.78 -3.43
N ARG A 10 2.11 -18.67 -4.15
CA ARG A 10 1.00 -17.74 -3.94
C ARG A 10 -0.33 -18.42 -4.31
N ARG A 11 -1.34 -18.26 -3.44
CA ARG A 11 -2.73 -18.64 -3.72
C ARG A 11 -3.37 -17.60 -4.67
N GLY A 12 -4.57 -17.85 -5.19
CA GLY A 12 -5.27 -16.91 -6.07
C GLY A 12 -5.28 -17.21 -7.59
N LYS A 13 -4.78 -18.37 -8.03
CA LYS A 13 -4.87 -18.84 -9.43
C LYS A 13 -6.18 -19.57 -9.74
N LYS A 14 -7.30 -19.09 -9.18
CA LYS A 14 -8.64 -19.70 -9.33
C LYS A 14 -9.52 -18.78 -10.16
N LEU A 15 -10.52 -19.37 -10.81
CA LEU A 15 -11.61 -18.62 -11.43
C LEU A 15 -12.60 -18.17 -10.36
N GLU A 16 -12.98 -16.91 -10.39
CA GLU A 16 -14.08 -16.38 -9.60
C GLU A 16 -15.42 -16.88 -10.11
N ARG A 17 -16.47 -16.78 -9.29
CA ARG A 17 -17.81 -17.31 -9.64
C ARG A 17 -18.36 -16.70 -10.93
N TRP A 18 -18.14 -15.41 -11.17
CA TRP A 18 -18.56 -14.74 -12.39
C TRP A 18 -17.73 -15.20 -13.60
N GLU A 19 -16.42 -15.43 -13.43
CA GLU A 19 -15.55 -15.96 -14.50
C GLU A 19 -15.99 -17.37 -14.90
N VAL A 20 -16.37 -18.21 -13.93
CA VAL A 20 -16.94 -19.53 -14.21
C VAL A 20 -18.24 -19.41 -15.01
N ALA A 21 -19.09 -18.42 -14.71
CA ALA A 21 -20.32 -18.19 -15.47
C ALA A 21 -20.01 -17.81 -16.94
N ILE A 22 -19.01 -16.97 -17.18
CA ILE A 22 -18.53 -16.62 -18.53
C ILE A 22 -17.93 -17.84 -19.24
N VAL A 23 -17.07 -18.62 -18.58
CA VAL A 23 -16.51 -19.86 -19.15
C VAL A 23 -17.62 -20.80 -19.59
N LYS A 24 -18.65 -21.00 -18.77
CA LYS A 24 -19.80 -21.84 -19.12
C LYS A 24 -20.58 -21.28 -20.31
N ALA A 25 -20.77 -19.97 -20.39
CA ALA A 25 -21.41 -19.32 -21.53
C ALA A 25 -20.59 -19.51 -22.82
N MET A 26 -19.26 -19.37 -22.76
CA MET A 26 -18.36 -19.62 -23.91
C MET A 26 -18.41 -21.08 -24.36
N ILE A 27 -18.43 -22.04 -23.43
CA ILE A 27 -18.57 -23.48 -23.74
C ILE A 27 -19.92 -23.75 -24.42
N ALA A 28 -21.01 -23.16 -23.89
CA ALA A 28 -22.36 -23.34 -24.43
C ALA A 28 -22.53 -22.71 -25.82
N ARG A 29 -21.94 -21.54 -26.06
CA ARG A 29 -21.95 -20.87 -27.37
C ARG A 29 -21.13 -21.64 -28.41
N GLY A 30 -20.11 -22.39 -27.97
CA GLY A 30 -19.28 -23.22 -28.83
C GLY A 30 -18.26 -22.42 -29.65
N GLY A 31 -17.55 -23.10 -30.55
CA GLY A 31 -16.58 -22.48 -31.45
C GLY A 31 -15.17 -22.21 -30.88
N LEU A 32 -14.96 -22.44 -29.58
CA LEU A 32 -13.66 -22.26 -28.92
C LEU A 32 -13.21 -23.56 -28.22
N GLN A 33 -11.92 -23.87 -28.32
CA GLN A 33 -11.32 -24.96 -27.56
C GLN A 33 -10.98 -24.50 -26.13
N ASP A 34 -10.70 -25.44 -25.24
CA ASP A 34 -10.40 -25.13 -23.82
C ASP A 34 -9.20 -24.20 -23.66
N GLN A 35 -8.20 -24.33 -24.54
CA GLN A 35 -7.02 -23.47 -24.55
C GLN A 35 -7.35 -22.04 -24.97
N ASP A 36 -8.24 -21.88 -25.95
CA ASP A 36 -8.70 -20.56 -26.38
C ASP A 36 -9.46 -19.88 -25.25
N ILE A 37 -10.40 -20.59 -24.62
CA ILE A 37 -11.16 -20.08 -23.48
C ILE A 37 -10.22 -19.69 -22.31
N GLN A 38 -9.23 -20.53 -22.00
CA GLN A 38 -8.25 -20.26 -20.94
C GLN A 38 -7.50 -18.93 -21.15
N SER A 39 -7.20 -18.57 -22.40
CA SER A 39 -6.45 -17.35 -22.73
C SER A 39 -7.18 -16.08 -22.26
N TYR A 40 -8.52 -16.07 -22.31
CA TYR A 40 -9.33 -14.92 -21.88
C TYR A 40 -9.21 -14.63 -20.38
N PHE A 41 -8.88 -15.63 -19.56
CA PHE A 41 -8.81 -15.51 -18.10
C PHE A 41 -7.38 -15.49 -17.56
N THR A 42 -6.40 -15.68 -18.44
CA THR A 42 -4.97 -15.63 -18.11
C THR A 42 -4.45 -14.22 -18.38
N ARG A 43 -3.87 -13.58 -17.37
CA ARG A 43 -3.29 -12.23 -17.47
C ARG A 43 -1.89 -12.19 -16.83
N PRO A 44 -1.07 -11.15 -17.09
CA PRO A 44 0.31 -11.09 -16.55
C PRO A 44 0.39 -11.28 -15.03
N SER A 45 -0.61 -10.77 -14.30
CA SER A 45 -0.73 -10.88 -12.84
C SER A 45 -1.29 -12.23 -12.36
N ARG A 46 -1.92 -13.03 -13.23
CA ARG A 46 -2.64 -14.26 -12.85
C ARG A 46 -2.72 -15.27 -14.00
N THR A 47 -2.03 -16.40 -13.84
CA THR A 47 -2.14 -17.55 -14.76
C THR A 47 -3.21 -18.53 -14.31
N ILE A 48 -4.16 -18.88 -15.19
CA ILE A 48 -5.12 -19.95 -14.97
C ILE A 48 -4.57 -21.26 -15.52
N ASN A 49 -4.75 -22.37 -14.79
CA ASN A 49 -4.37 -23.69 -15.29
C ASN A 49 -5.44 -24.20 -16.26
N HIS A 50 -5.04 -24.68 -17.44
CA HIS A 50 -5.93 -25.21 -18.48
C HIS A 50 -6.92 -26.27 -17.94
N ALA A 51 -6.49 -27.08 -16.96
CA ALA A 51 -7.34 -28.11 -16.33
C ALA A 51 -8.61 -27.52 -15.70
N ARG A 52 -8.63 -26.23 -15.34
CA ARG A 52 -9.81 -25.57 -14.77
C ARG A 52 -10.94 -25.41 -15.79
N ILE A 53 -10.61 -25.18 -17.06
CA ILE A 53 -11.62 -25.08 -18.12
C ILE A 53 -12.22 -26.46 -18.37
N LYS A 54 -11.37 -27.49 -18.46
CA LYS A 54 -11.81 -28.88 -18.59
C LYS A 54 -12.70 -29.33 -17.42
N GLU A 55 -12.32 -29.03 -16.18
CA GLU A 55 -13.13 -29.35 -14.99
C GLU A 55 -14.53 -28.72 -15.02
N ILE A 56 -14.67 -27.52 -15.63
CA ILE A 56 -15.95 -26.83 -15.83
C ILE A 56 -16.75 -27.47 -16.95
N ARG A 57 -16.09 -27.82 -18.07
CA ARG A 57 -16.71 -28.51 -19.23
C ARG A 57 -17.28 -29.87 -18.83
N ASP A 58 -16.50 -30.65 -18.09
CA ASP A 58 -16.88 -32.00 -17.63
C ASP A 58 -17.82 -31.95 -16.42
N GLU A 59 -18.23 -30.77 -15.96
CA GLU A 59 -19.06 -30.51 -14.76
C GLU A 59 -18.53 -31.11 -13.44
N THR A 60 -17.27 -31.57 -13.40
CA THR A 60 -16.62 -32.10 -12.20
C THR A 60 -16.52 -31.06 -11.07
N LYS A 61 -16.49 -29.76 -11.44
CA LYS A 61 -16.56 -28.63 -10.49
C LYS A 61 -17.52 -27.56 -10.95
N HIS A 62 -17.97 -26.75 -9.99
CA HIS A 62 -18.83 -25.58 -10.22
C HIS A 62 -20.18 -25.88 -10.89
N LYS A 63 -20.72 -27.10 -10.71
CA LYS A 63 -22.02 -27.51 -11.26
C LYS A 63 -23.14 -26.52 -10.93
N ALA A 64 -23.16 -25.98 -9.71
CA ALA A 64 -24.17 -25.02 -9.24
C ALA A 64 -24.11 -23.61 -9.87
N VAL A 65 -23.02 -23.25 -10.56
CA VAL A 65 -22.89 -21.94 -11.22
C VAL A 65 -23.62 -21.98 -12.55
N LYS A 66 -24.59 -21.08 -12.77
CA LYS A 66 -25.29 -20.95 -14.05
C LYS A 66 -24.38 -20.25 -15.08
N PRO A 67 -24.50 -20.57 -16.38
CA PRO A 67 -23.85 -19.76 -17.43
C PRO A 67 -24.35 -18.32 -17.37
N ALA A 68 -23.49 -17.39 -17.74
CA ALA A 68 -23.90 -16.01 -18.01
C ALA A 68 -24.83 -15.96 -19.24
N ASP A 69 -25.66 -14.93 -19.33
CA ASP A 69 -26.46 -14.68 -20.53
C ASP A 69 -25.59 -14.17 -21.69
N ASP A 70 -26.17 -14.18 -22.89
CA ASP A 70 -25.47 -13.81 -24.13
C ASP A 70 -25.01 -12.35 -24.11
N GLU A 71 -25.81 -11.43 -23.57
CA GLU A 71 -25.47 -10.01 -23.46
C GLU A 71 -24.24 -9.80 -22.57
N THR A 72 -24.19 -10.48 -21.42
CA THR A 72 -23.04 -10.43 -20.51
C THR A 72 -21.80 -11.03 -21.16
N LEU A 73 -21.95 -12.12 -21.92
CA LEU A 73 -20.84 -12.74 -22.65
C LEU A 73 -20.32 -11.81 -23.75
N ASP A 74 -21.19 -11.21 -24.55
CA ASP A 74 -20.82 -10.28 -25.61
C ASP A 74 -20.13 -9.03 -25.07
N ALA A 75 -20.63 -8.48 -23.96
CA ALA A 75 -19.98 -7.37 -23.27
C ALA A 75 -18.57 -7.75 -22.80
N PHE A 76 -18.37 -8.94 -22.23
CA PHE A 76 -17.05 -9.42 -21.81
C PHE A 76 -16.07 -9.57 -22.99
N LEU A 77 -16.53 -10.18 -24.09
CA LEU A 77 -15.70 -10.39 -25.28
C LEU A 77 -15.36 -9.05 -25.96
N GLY A 78 -16.29 -8.10 -25.99
CA GLY A 78 -16.10 -6.79 -26.62
C GLY A 78 -15.11 -5.88 -25.88
N THR A 79 -14.93 -6.07 -24.57
CA THR A 79 -13.98 -5.28 -23.76
C THR A 79 -12.63 -5.98 -23.57
N TRP A 80 -12.45 -7.19 -24.09
CA TRP A 80 -11.22 -7.96 -23.85
C TRP A 80 -10.04 -7.46 -24.72
N PRO A 81 -8.81 -7.35 -24.18
CA PRO A 81 -8.44 -7.59 -22.80
C PRO A 81 -8.71 -6.38 -21.90
N ASP A 82 -9.57 -6.55 -20.90
CA ASP A 82 -9.93 -5.51 -19.91
C ASP A 82 -8.87 -5.46 -18.79
N VAL A 83 -7.63 -5.12 -19.17
CA VAL A 83 -6.47 -5.01 -18.26
C VAL A 83 -5.64 -3.77 -18.55
N ASP A 84 -5.09 -3.17 -17.49
CA ASP A 84 -4.11 -2.10 -17.58
C ASP A 84 -2.79 -2.60 -18.19
N PRO A 85 -2.25 -1.99 -19.26
CA PRO A 85 -1.06 -2.48 -19.94
C PRO A 85 0.21 -2.49 -19.09
N ASP A 86 0.36 -1.55 -18.16
CA ASP A 86 1.57 -1.41 -17.34
C ASP A 86 1.60 -2.41 -16.18
N THR A 87 0.44 -2.67 -15.58
CA THR A 87 0.32 -3.44 -14.35
C THR A 87 -0.32 -4.81 -14.55
N GLY A 88 -1.05 -5.02 -15.65
CA GLY A 88 -1.83 -6.22 -15.93
C GLY A 88 -3.00 -6.43 -14.97
N LEU A 89 -3.48 -5.37 -14.31
CA LEU A 89 -4.65 -5.41 -13.42
C LEU A 89 -5.94 -5.25 -14.21
N SER A 90 -6.96 -6.05 -13.89
CA SER A 90 -8.31 -5.88 -14.42
C SER A 90 -9.18 -5.16 -13.41
N LEU A 91 -10.01 -4.21 -13.85
CA LEU A 91 -10.91 -3.47 -12.96
C LEU A 91 -11.85 -4.40 -12.20
N ARG A 92 -12.41 -5.41 -12.87
CA ARG A 92 -13.33 -6.39 -12.26
C ARG A 92 -12.61 -7.38 -11.35
N GLY A 93 -11.46 -7.87 -11.77
CA GLY A 93 -10.75 -8.94 -11.07
C GLY A 93 -9.89 -8.47 -9.89
N ASP A 94 -9.39 -7.24 -9.97
CA ASP A 94 -8.36 -6.71 -9.08
C ASP A 94 -8.79 -5.38 -8.42
N GLU A 95 -10.11 -5.14 -8.33
CA GLU A 95 -10.73 -3.90 -7.86
C GLU A 95 -10.16 -3.38 -6.53
N LEU A 96 -10.06 -4.26 -5.52
CA LEU A 96 -9.51 -3.88 -4.19
C LEU A 96 -8.06 -3.38 -4.30
N LEU A 97 -7.24 -4.04 -5.12
CA LEU A 97 -5.84 -3.66 -5.29
C LEU A 97 -5.72 -2.34 -6.05
N ILE A 98 -6.57 -2.10 -7.05
CA ILE A 98 -6.65 -0.83 -7.77
C ILE A 98 -7.04 0.28 -6.81
N LYS A 99 -8.13 0.11 -6.06
CA LYS A 99 -8.61 1.08 -5.06
C LYS A 99 -7.56 1.36 -3.99
N ALA A 100 -6.85 0.34 -3.50
CA ALA A 100 -5.76 0.52 -2.53
C ALA A 100 -4.67 1.45 -3.09
N ARG A 101 -4.25 1.23 -4.34
CA ARG A 101 -3.23 2.05 -5.00
C ARG A 101 -3.71 3.48 -5.21
N GLU A 102 -4.91 3.65 -5.74
CA GLU A 102 -5.51 4.97 -6.00
C GLU A 102 -5.71 5.75 -4.71
N ALA A 103 -6.19 5.12 -3.65
CA ALA A 103 -6.34 5.75 -2.34
C ALA A 103 -4.99 6.23 -1.79
N MET A 104 -3.93 5.41 -1.87
CA MET A 104 -2.61 5.84 -1.41
C MET A 104 -2.04 6.99 -2.25
N ILE A 105 -2.21 6.94 -3.58
CA ILE A 105 -1.84 8.03 -4.48
C ILE A 105 -2.59 9.31 -4.11
N ALA A 106 -3.90 9.23 -3.86
CA ALA A 106 -4.72 10.35 -3.46
C ALA A 106 -4.25 10.93 -2.12
N ALA A 107 -3.97 10.09 -1.12
CA ALA A 107 -3.45 10.52 0.18
C ALA A 107 -2.16 11.35 0.02
N VAL A 108 -1.20 10.84 -0.76
CA VAL A 108 0.07 11.51 -0.99
C VAL A 108 -0.10 12.80 -1.81
N HIS A 109 -0.97 12.80 -2.83
CA HIS A 109 -1.27 14.01 -3.61
C HIS A 109 -1.91 15.09 -2.77
N VAL A 110 -2.89 14.74 -1.94
CA VAL A 110 -3.54 15.68 -1.02
C VAL A 110 -2.53 16.28 -0.05
N PHE A 111 -1.62 15.46 0.50
CA PHE A 111 -0.58 15.95 1.40
C PHE A 111 0.40 16.93 0.73
N ASN A 112 0.72 16.70 -0.53
CA ASN A 112 1.64 17.54 -1.31
C ASN A 112 0.95 18.73 -2.00
N SER A 113 -0.39 18.78 -2.02
CA SER A 113 -1.13 19.85 -2.67
C SER A 113 -1.02 21.15 -1.87
N ALA A 114 -0.60 22.23 -2.51
CA ALA A 114 -0.56 23.55 -1.89
C ALA A 114 -1.99 24.07 -1.69
N GLY A 115 -2.33 24.48 -0.46
CA GLY A 115 -3.59 25.18 -0.17
C GLY A 115 -4.50 24.52 0.87
N LEU A 116 -4.16 23.33 1.38
CA LEU A 116 -4.93 22.66 2.43
C LEU A 116 -4.27 22.85 3.81
N THR A 117 -5.07 23.24 4.80
CA THR A 117 -4.64 23.39 6.20
C THR A 117 -4.87 22.13 7.06
N PHE A 118 -5.50 21.09 6.49
CA PHE A 118 -5.89 19.85 7.17
C PHE A 118 -5.36 18.60 6.43
N ARG A 119 -4.16 18.72 5.86
CA ARG A 119 -3.63 17.76 4.91
C ARG A 119 -3.13 16.46 5.57
N ALA A 120 -2.56 16.50 6.78
CA ALA A 120 -2.20 15.30 7.52
C ALA A 120 -3.44 14.50 7.92
N GLU A 121 -4.51 15.15 8.35
CA GLU A 121 -5.76 14.50 8.71
C GLU A 121 -6.34 13.73 7.51
N LEU A 122 -6.40 14.37 6.34
CA LEU A 122 -6.82 13.70 5.10
C LEU A 122 -5.91 12.54 4.73
N PHE A 123 -4.58 12.75 4.82
CA PHE A 123 -3.63 11.68 4.54
C PHE A 123 -3.89 10.47 5.45
N ILE A 124 -4.07 10.69 6.76
CA ILE A 124 -4.28 9.62 7.73
C ILE A 124 -5.54 8.82 7.37
N VAL A 125 -6.67 9.49 7.16
CA VAL A 125 -7.94 8.83 6.83
C VAL A 125 -7.84 8.07 5.51
N THR A 126 -7.31 8.71 4.45
CA THR A 126 -7.22 8.08 3.13
C THR A 126 -6.18 6.94 3.10
N SER A 127 -5.06 7.07 3.82
CA SER A 127 -4.04 6.01 3.91
C SER A 127 -4.55 4.79 4.67
N ILE A 128 -5.41 4.95 5.69
CA ILE A 128 -6.05 3.84 6.40
C ILE A 128 -6.97 3.06 5.45
N ILE A 129 -7.73 3.74 4.59
CA ILE A 129 -8.56 3.11 3.55
C ILE A 129 -7.67 2.32 2.58
N ALA A 130 -6.57 2.94 2.11
CA ALA A 130 -5.62 2.28 1.22
C ALA A 130 -5.06 0.99 1.81
N TRP A 131 -4.59 1.03 3.06
CA TRP A 131 -4.07 -0.14 3.77
C TRP A 131 -5.13 -1.21 4.01
N THR A 132 -6.36 -0.82 4.33
CA THR A 132 -7.48 -1.76 4.49
C THR A 132 -7.69 -2.55 3.20
N TYR A 133 -7.84 -1.86 2.07
CA TYR A 133 -8.03 -2.52 0.78
C TYR A 133 -6.84 -3.35 0.32
N LEU A 134 -5.60 -2.94 0.63
CA LEU A 134 -4.41 -3.73 0.33
C LEU A 134 -4.42 -5.06 1.10
N LEU A 135 -4.76 -5.02 2.39
CA LEU A 135 -4.84 -6.22 3.22
C LEU A 135 -6.03 -7.10 2.84
N ASP A 136 -7.19 -6.53 2.52
CA ASP A 136 -8.35 -7.28 2.04
C ASP A 136 -8.05 -8.00 0.72
N ALA A 137 -7.40 -7.32 -0.22
CA ALA A 137 -6.92 -7.94 -1.47
C ALA A 137 -5.96 -9.10 -1.16
N TRP A 138 -5.10 -8.93 -0.16
CA TRP A 138 -4.14 -9.96 0.25
C TRP A 138 -4.84 -11.16 0.92
N PHE A 139 -5.75 -10.94 1.87
CA PHE A 139 -6.51 -12.00 2.53
C PHE A 139 -7.37 -12.77 1.54
N LYS A 140 -8.08 -12.07 0.64
CA LYS A 140 -8.86 -12.67 -0.45
C LYS A 140 -7.98 -13.60 -1.29
N ARG A 141 -6.79 -13.14 -1.69
CA ARG A 141 -5.85 -13.94 -2.49
C ARG A 141 -5.33 -15.16 -1.73
N GLU A 142 -5.02 -15.02 -0.44
CA GLU A 142 -4.54 -16.11 0.41
C GLU A 142 -5.65 -17.10 0.83
N GLY A 143 -6.91 -16.77 0.49
CA GLY A 143 -8.08 -17.55 0.87
C GLY A 143 -8.30 -17.55 2.39
N ILE A 144 -7.95 -16.43 3.03
CA ILE A 144 -8.24 -16.16 4.44
C ILE A 144 -9.57 -15.44 4.47
N ASP A 145 -10.44 -15.91 5.33
CA ASP A 145 -11.75 -15.31 5.49
C ASP A 145 -11.68 -14.11 6.44
N TYR A 146 -12.00 -12.93 5.94
CA TYR A 146 -11.80 -11.63 6.61
C TYR A 146 -13.12 -10.90 6.87
N HIS A 147 -14.22 -11.65 6.98
CA HIS A 147 -15.51 -11.13 7.41
C HIS A 147 -15.74 -11.33 8.91
N TYR A 148 -16.66 -10.57 9.47
CA TYR A 148 -17.21 -10.80 10.80
C TYR A 148 -18.32 -11.84 10.72
N PRO A 149 -18.16 -13.04 11.32
CA PRO A 149 -19.16 -14.08 11.24
C PRO A 149 -20.50 -13.61 11.81
N GLY A 150 -21.56 -13.72 11.02
CA GLY A 150 -22.92 -13.35 11.42
C GLY A 150 -23.16 -11.84 11.59
N GLN A 151 -22.22 -10.98 11.17
CA GLN A 151 -22.44 -9.53 11.17
C GLN A 151 -22.62 -9.02 9.75
N THR A 152 -23.68 -8.26 9.56
CA THR A 152 -23.95 -7.53 8.32
C THR A 152 -23.89 -6.03 8.58
N THR A 153 -23.65 -5.28 7.52
CA THR A 153 -23.86 -3.84 7.49
C THR A 153 -25.35 -3.52 7.67
N ALA A 154 -25.68 -2.26 7.97
CA ALA A 154 -27.09 -1.82 8.03
C ALA A 154 -27.86 -2.10 6.72
N GLY A 155 -27.15 -2.18 5.59
CA GLY A 155 -27.72 -2.57 4.29
C GLY A 155 -27.74 -4.07 4.00
N GLY A 156 -27.43 -4.93 4.98
CA GLY A 156 -27.51 -6.39 4.85
C GLY A 156 -26.32 -7.06 4.14
N ALA A 157 -25.30 -6.31 3.70
CA ALA A 157 -24.08 -6.89 3.13
C ALA A 157 -23.13 -7.41 4.22
N ASP A 158 -22.31 -8.42 3.91
CA ASP A 158 -21.30 -8.95 4.84
C ASP A 158 -20.36 -7.86 5.34
N LYS A 159 -20.10 -7.86 6.65
CA LYS A 159 -19.20 -6.87 7.26
C LYS A 159 -17.76 -7.40 7.26
N TYR A 160 -16.88 -6.74 6.52
CA TYR A 160 -15.45 -7.06 6.48
C TYR A 160 -14.67 -6.46 7.66
N TRP A 161 -13.50 -7.02 7.95
CA TRP A 161 -12.60 -6.52 8.97
C TRP A 161 -12.09 -5.12 8.65
N GLU A 162 -12.04 -4.27 9.66
CA GLU A 162 -11.31 -3.01 9.61
C GLU A 162 -9.79 -3.23 9.77
N LEU A 163 -9.00 -2.22 9.40
CA LEU A 163 -7.54 -2.28 9.44
C LEU A 163 -6.98 -2.81 10.77
N GLY A 164 -7.49 -2.33 11.90
CA GLY A 164 -7.02 -2.77 13.23
C GLY A 164 -7.18 -4.27 13.46
N LYS A 165 -8.24 -4.88 12.95
CA LYS A 165 -8.44 -6.34 13.00
C LYS A 165 -7.54 -7.07 12.01
N CYS A 166 -7.38 -6.53 10.81
CA CYS A 166 -6.48 -7.05 9.78
C CYS A 166 -5.02 -7.14 10.29
N LEU A 167 -4.53 -6.10 10.96
CA LEU A 167 -3.15 -6.05 11.49
C LEU A 167 -2.89 -7.07 12.60
N LYS A 168 -3.91 -7.43 13.38
CA LYS A 168 -3.81 -8.43 14.46
C LYS A 168 -3.83 -9.87 13.96
N HIS A 169 -4.11 -10.10 12.68
CA HIS A 169 -4.13 -11.45 12.12
C HIS A 169 -2.71 -12.03 12.03
N ALA A 170 -2.49 -13.25 12.52
CA ALA A 170 -1.15 -13.86 12.64
C ALA A 170 -0.38 -14.01 11.31
N LYS A 171 -1.08 -13.97 10.17
CA LYS A 171 -0.47 -14.04 8.84
C LYS A 171 -0.29 -12.69 8.15
N CYS A 172 -0.62 -11.58 8.81
CA CYS A 172 -0.51 -10.24 8.23
C CYS A 172 0.90 -10.03 7.61
N PRO A 173 1.01 -9.55 6.35
CA PRO A 173 2.30 -9.39 5.68
C PRO A 173 3.10 -8.16 6.14
N VAL A 174 2.52 -7.32 7.00
CA VAL A 174 3.16 -6.09 7.48
C VAL A 174 4.16 -6.41 8.58
N GLN A 175 5.35 -5.82 8.50
CA GLN A 175 6.40 -5.98 9.52
C GLN A 175 6.05 -5.26 10.82
N ALA A 176 6.68 -5.64 11.93
CA ALA A 176 6.37 -5.12 13.27
C ALA A 176 6.39 -3.58 13.36
N GLY A 177 7.44 -2.92 12.86
CA GLY A 177 7.50 -1.45 12.85
C GLY A 177 6.38 -0.81 12.01
N GLY A 178 6.05 -1.41 10.87
CA GLY A 178 4.92 -0.99 10.04
C GLY A 178 3.57 -1.18 10.74
N ILE A 179 3.39 -2.27 11.49
CA ILE A 179 2.19 -2.48 12.32
C ILE A 179 2.10 -1.37 13.37
N LYS A 180 3.19 -1.07 14.08
CA LYS A 180 3.23 0.02 15.08
C LYS A 180 2.95 1.39 14.47
N ASN A 181 3.46 1.66 13.27
CA ASN A 181 3.14 2.87 12.54
C ASN A 181 1.62 2.97 12.26
N LEU A 182 1.00 1.90 11.78
CA LEU A 182 -0.43 1.88 11.46
C LEU A 182 -1.34 1.90 12.71
N GLU A 183 -0.96 1.21 13.79
CA GLU A 183 -1.64 1.30 15.09
C GLU A 183 -1.66 2.76 15.57
N MET A 184 -0.53 3.44 15.49
CA MET A 184 -0.42 4.85 15.85
C MET A 184 -1.30 5.75 14.97
N LEU A 185 -1.34 5.53 13.65
CA LEU A 185 -2.20 6.31 12.76
C LEU A 185 -3.69 6.04 13.02
N LEU A 186 -4.07 4.82 13.42
CA LEU A 186 -5.44 4.50 13.84
C LEU A 186 -5.83 5.25 15.13
N GLU A 187 -4.94 5.31 16.13
CA GLU A 187 -5.19 6.09 17.34
C GLU A 187 -5.34 7.58 17.04
N LEU A 188 -4.47 8.14 16.20
CA LEU A 188 -4.57 9.53 15.76
C LEU A 188 -5.87 9.80 14.99
N ARG A 189 -6.30 8.88 14.10
CA ARG A 189 -7.59 8.99 13.41
C ARG A 189 -8.73 9.10 14.41
N HIS A 190 -8.78 8.25 15.43
CA HIS A 190 -9.85 8.30 16.43
C HIS A 190 -9.88 9.65 17.15
N GLU A 191 -8.72 10.18 17.54
CA GLU A 191 -8.66 11.48 18.22
C GLU A 191 -9.07 12.64 17.30
N ILE A 192 -8.63 12.63 16.03
CA ILE A 192 -9.00 13.63 15.01
C ILE A 192 -10.51 13.59 14.72
N GLU A 193 -11.12 12.41 14.65
CA GLU A 193 -12.56 12.28 14.36
C GLU A 193 -13.45 12.80 15.49
N HIS A 194 -12.98 12.70 16.73
CA HIS A 194 -13.74 13.10 17.90
C HIS A 194 -13.42 14.52 18.39
N ARG A 195 -12.40 15.19 17.83
CA ARG A 195 -12.00 16.55 18.23
C ARG A 195 -11.41 17.37 17.07
N SER A 196 -11.69 18.67 17.06
CA SER A 196 -11.06 19.59 16.11
C SER A 196 -9.56 19.73 16.39
N THR A 197 -8.73 19.35 15.41
CA THR A 197 -7.27 19.49 15.42
C THR A 197 -6.84 20.67 14.55
N ASN A 198 -5.69 21.26 14.86
CA ASN A 198 -5.06 22.30 14.05
C ASN A 198 -3.59 21.95 13.79
N ARG A 199 -3.15 21.99 12.53
CA ARG A 199 -1.73 22.04 12.10
C ARG A 199 -0.83 20.95 12.70
N ILE A 200 -1.15 19.69 12.40
CA ILE A 200 -0.43 18.51 12.94
C ILE A 200 0.67 17.97 12.02
N ASP A 201 0.79 18.53 10.80
CA ASP A 201 1.64 18.01 9.73
C ASP A 201 3.11 17.88 10.13
N ASP A 202 3.66 18.92 10.77
CA ASP A 202 5.09 19.01 11.08
C ASP A 202 5.52 17.99 12.14
N ALA A 203 4.62 17.64 13.07
CA ALA A 203 4.87 16.65 14.11
C ALA A 203 4.76 15.22 13.59
N LEU A 204 3.97 14.99 12.54
CA LEU A 204 3.63 13.65 12.05
C LEU A 204 4.35 13.26 10.77
N GLY A 205 5.00 14.19 10.05
CA GLY A 205 5.61 13.93 8.73
C GLY A 205 6.47 12.66 8.65
N ALA A 206 7.29 12.39 9.67
CA ALA A 206 8.11 11.18 9.74
C ALA A 206 7.29 9.86 9.81
N LYS A 207 6.14 9.89 10.49
CA LYS A 207 5.22 8.75 10.60
C LYS A 207 4.41 8.58 9.31
N LEU A 208 3.96 9.68 8.69
CA LEU A 208 3.22 9.65 7.41
C LEU A 208 4.10 9.14 6.27
N GLN A 209 5.37 9.56 6.23
CA GLN A 209 6.34 9.08 5.25
C GLN A 209 6.64 7.58 5.43
N ALA A 210 6.83 7.12 6.68
CA ALA A 210 6.99 5.69 6.96
C ALA A 210 5.77 4.87 6.48
N CYS A 211 4.55 5.36 6.71
CA CYS A 211 3.32 4.74 6.22
C CYS A 211 3.34 4.53 4.69
N ALA A 212 3.68 5.56 3.91
CA ALA A 212 3.73 5.48 2.45
C ALA A 212 4.83 4.52 1.94
N ILE A 213 6.03 4.58 2.53
CA ILE A 213 7.15 3.70 2.17
C ILE A 213 6.80 2.24 2.45
N ASN A 214 6.27 1.96 3.65
CA ASN A 214 5.87 0.62 4.06
C ASN A 214 4.76 0.07 3.15
N PHE A 215 3.79 0.90 2.76
CA PHE A 215 2.71 0.51 1.87
C PHE A 215 3.28 0.03 0.53
N ASN A 216 4.16 0.84 -0.06
CA ASN A 216 4.76 0.52 -1.34
C ASN A 216 5.66 -0.73 -1.24
N ALA A 217 6.36 -0.92 -0.11
CA ALA A 217 7.15 -2.11 0.14
C ALA A 217 6.29 -3.39 0.18
N VAL A 218 5.19 -3.37 0.95
CA VAL A 218 4.26 -4.51 1.04
C VAL A 218 3.57 -4.76 -0.30
N LEU A 219 3.11 -3.72 -0.98
CA LEU A 219 2.49 -3.81 -2.30
C LEU A 219 3.40 -4.54 -3.29
N LYS A 220 4.68 -4.16 -3.38
CA LYS A 220 5.65 -4.79 -4.26
C LYS A 220 5.99 -6.22 -3.83
N ALA A 221 6.24 -6.42 -2.53
CA ALA A 221 6.61 -7.73 -1.99
C ALA A 221 5.49 -8.75 -2.20
N GLU A 222 4.24 -8.34 -2.05
CA GLU A 222 3.09 -9.24 -2.09
C GLU A 222 2.46 -9.35 -3.47
N PHE A 223 2.35 -8.28 -4.25
CA PHE A 223 1.66 -8.30 -5.55
C PHE A 223 2.61 -8.25 -6.74
N GLY A 224 3.80 -7.69 -6.59
CA GLY A 224 4.83 -7.61 -7.64
C GLY A 224 5.30 -6.18 -7.88
N ALA A 225 6.54 -6.05 -8.36
CA ALA A 225 7.21 -4.76 -8.53
C ALA A 225 6.49 -3.83 -9.50
N GLN A 226 5.77 -4.37 -10.49
CA GLN A 226 4.99 -3.61 -11.47
C GLN A 226 3.87 -2.77 -10.83
N HIS A 227 3.40 -3.14 -9.64
CA HIS A 227 2.34 -2.40 -8.96
C HIS A 227 2.87 -1.22 -8.12
N GLY A 228 4.19 -1.10 -7.96
CA GLY A 228 4.84 -0.06 -7.17
C GLY A 228 4.43 1.36 -7.58
N LEU A 229 4.33 2.25 -6.60
CA LEU A 229 3.85 3.62 -6.77
C LEU A 229 4.98 4.63 -7.06
N GLU A 230 6.23 4.25 -6.85
CA GLU A 230 7.40 5.12 -7.00
C GLU A 230 7.59 5.65 -8.43
N LYS A 231 7.06 4.94 -9.44
CA LYS A 231 7.12 5.39 -10.84
C LYS A 231 6.23 6.60 -11.11
N ARG A 232 5.14 6.75 -10.34
CA ARG A 232 4.17 7.84 -10.50
C ARG A 232 4.54 9.08 -9.68
N LEU A 233 5.27 8.89 -8.57
CA LEU A 233 5.75 9.99 -7.73
C LEU A 233 7.12 9.67 -7.12
N PRO A 234 8.20 9.77 -7.92
CA PRO A 234 9.54 9.42 -7.45
C PRO A 234 10.08 10.40 -6.40
N ILE A 235 9.79 11.70 -6.56
CA ILE A 235 10.20 12.78 -5.64
C ILE A 235 9.10 13.84 -5.66
N ALA A 236 8.66 14.30 -4.48
CA ALA A 236 7.83 15.49 -4.38
C ALA A 236 8.72 16.75 -4.46
N LEU A 237 8.46 17.63 -5.42
CA LEU A 237 9.11 18.95 -5.46
C LEU A 237 8.60 19.79 -4.29
N GLN A 238 9.52 20.32 -3.49
CA GLN A 238 9.22 21.14 -2.33
C GLN A 238 9.66 22.57 -2.61
N PHE A 239 8.85 23.57 -2.24
CA PHE A 239 9.24 24.99 -2.29
C PHE A 239 10.32 25.36 -1.27
N VAL A 240 10.75 24.38 -0.48
CA VAL A 240 11.52 24.57 0.74
C VAL A 240 13.00 24.36 0.45
N ALA A 241 13.80 25.41 0.59
CA ALA A 241 15.25 25.28 0.72
C ALA A 241 15.58 25.04 2.21
N PHE A 242 16.35 24.01 2.54
CA PHE A 242 16.70 23.66 3.93
C PHE A 242 17.71 24.67 4.54
N GLY A 243 17.27 25.89 4.84
CA GLY A 243 18.06 26.95 5.49
C GLY A 243 17.90 27.02 7.02
N ALA A 244 18.74 27.82 7.68
CA ALA A 244 18.68 28.03 9.14
C ALA A 244 17.34 28.65 9.60
N ASP A 245 16.77 29.56 8.81
CA ASP A 245 15.49 30.22 9.11
C ASP A 245 14.31 29.23 9.09
N GLN A 246 14.39 28.20 8.25
CA GLN A 246 13.41 27.11 8.18
C GLN A 246 13.36 26.32 9.48
N ARG A 247 14.53 26.01 10.07
CA ARG A 247 14.60 25.25 11.33
C ARG A 247 13.94 26.03 12.47
N THR A 248 14.07 27.35 12.47
CA THR A 248 13.43 28.23 13.45
C THR A 248 11.91 28.30 13.23
N ILE A 249 11.45 28.32 11.97
CA ILE A 249 10.02 28.27 11.63
C ILE A 249 9.41 26.92 12.00
N LEU A 250 10.05 25.79 11.65
CA LEU A 250 9.59 24.45 12.00
C LEU A 250 9.55 24.21 13.52
N LYS A 251 10.52 24.77 14.26
CA LYS A 251 10.52 24.76 15.74
C LYS A 251 9.43 25.64 16.36
N ARG A 252 8.95 26.66 15.65
CA ARG A 252 7.86 27.55 16.09
C ARG A 252 6.47 27.08 15.63
N ALA A 253 6.40 26.31 14.54
CA ALA A 253 5.17 25.74 13.99
C ALA A 253 4.74 24.45 14.70
N SER A 254 5.62 23.87 15.51
CA SER A 254 5.44 22.57 16.18
C SER A 254 4.56 22.60 17.44
N ASP A 255 3.62 23.53 17.58
CA ASP A 255 2.67 23.52 18.70
C ASP A 255 1.57 22.48 18.43
N LEU A 256 1.96 21.21 18.50
CA LEU A 256 1.05 20.07 18.44
C LEU A 256 -0.01 20.24 19.55
N PRO A 257 -1.31 20.14 19.24
CA PRO A 257 -2.35 20.20 20.26
C PRO A 257 -2.09 19.22 21.42
N VAL A 258 -2.28 19.68 22.66
CA VAL A 258 -1.94 18.93 23.89
C VAL A 258 -2.54 17.53 23.93
N HIS A 259 -3.76 17.36 23.43
CA HIS A 259 -4.42 16.05 23.38
C HIS A 259 -3.72 15.08 22.42
N LEU A 260 -3.28 15.55 21.25
CA LEU A 260 -2.50 14.72 20.32
C LEU A 260 -1.12 14.43 20.87
N ALA A 261 -0.44 15.41 21.48
CA ALA A 261 0.84 15.18 22.14
C ALA A 261 0.71 14.09 23.21
N GLY A 262 -0.34 14.14 24.04
CA GLY A 262 -0.64 13.12 25.03
C GLY A 262 -0.88 11.72 24.45
N VAL A 263 -1.59 11.62 23.32
CA VAL A 263 -1.78 10.32 22.62
C VAL A 263 -0.45 9.80 22.09
N ILE A 264 0.37 10.64 21.46
CA ILE A 264 1.70 10.26 20.97
C ILE A 264 2.58 9.78 22.12
N ASP A 265 2.66 10.55 23.20
CA ASP A 265 3.52 10.24 24.34
C ASP A 265 3.08 8.96 25.04
N ALA A 266 1.76 8.77 25.23
CA ALA A 266 1.22 7.56 25.84
C ALA A 266 1.52 6.31 25.00
N PHE A 267 1.39 6.39 23.67
CA PHE A 267 1.71 5.29 22.77
C PHE A 267 3.22 5.00 22.77
N GLU A 268 4.06 6.04 22.66
CA GLU A 268 5.52 5.91 22.57
C GLU A 268 6.15 5.44 23.89
N TYR A 269 5.58 5.79 25.04
CA TYR A 269 5.98 5.24 26.34
C TYR A 269 5.84 3.72 26.40
N GLY A 270 4.93 3.14 25.64
CA GLY A 270 4.74 1.69 25.53
C GLY A 270 5.71 0.98 24.56
N LEU A 271 6.58 1.71 23.87
CA LEU A 271 7.51 1.13 22.89
C LEU A 271 8.92 0.92 23.47
N THR A 272 9.61 -0.10 22.97
CA THR A 272 11.03 -0.30 23.28
C THR A 272 11.92 0.68 22.49
N GLU A 273 13.17 0.85 22.93
CA GLU A 273 14.12 1.71 22.24
C GLU A 273 14.36 1.28 20.78
N ASP A 274 14.44 -0.03 20.52
CA ASP A 274 14.58 -0.58 19.18
C ASP A 274 13.37 -0.28 18.30
N GLN A 275 12.15 -0.36 18.86
CA GLN A 275 10.93 -0.02 18.14
C GLN A 275 10.85 1.47 17.80
N LEU A 276 11.32 2.34 18.69
CA LEU A 276 11.39 3.79 18.43
C LEU A 276 12.42 4.15 17.35
N LYS A 277 13.49 3.37 17.23
CA LYS A 277 14.55 3.54 16.23
C LYS A 277 14.23 2.87 14.88
N ASP A 278 13.19 2.04 14.82
CA ASP A 278 12.79 1.33 13.60
C ASP A 278 12.35 2.34 12.51
N PRO A 279 13.01 2.38 11.33
CA PRO A 279 12.63 3.28 10.24
C PRO A 279 11.24 2.97 9.67
N ALA A 280 10.73 1.74 9.83
CA ALA A 280 9.37 1.37 9.48
C ALA A 280 8.34 1.96 10.48
N TYR A 281 8.74 2.29 11.71
CA TYR A 281 7.89 3.04 12.64
C TYR A 281 7.95 4.54 12.37
N ARG A 282 9.16 5.10 12.25
CA ARG A 282 9.40 6.54 12.02
C ARG A 282 10.58 6.77 11.08
N PHE A 283 10.31 7.38 9.93
CA PHE A 283 11.33 7.66 8.93
C PHE A 283 12.02 9.01 9.16
N LYS A 284 13.35 9.02 9.28
CA LYS A 284 14.17 10.24 9.42
C LYS A 284 15.25 10.25 8.33
N VAL A 285 15.47 11.42 7.72
CA VAL A 285 16.50 11.63 6.69
C VAL A 285 17.29 12.89 7.03
N GLY A 286 18.61 12.80 6.84
CA GLY A 286 19.49 13.96 6.79
C GLY A 286 19.72 14.35 5.34
N PHE A 287 19.57 15.64 5.02
CA PHE A 287 19.99 16.18 3.71
C PHE A 287 21.36 16.82 3.87
N LEU A 288 22.31 16.38 3.04
CA LEU A 288 23.61 17.02 2.89
C LEU A 288 23.69 17.62 1.49
N PRO A 289 23.79 18.95 1.35
CA PRO A 289 24.06 19.56 0.05
C PRO A 289 25.41 19.07 -0.46
N VAL A 290 25.42 18.43 -1.64
CA VAL A 290 26.64 17.98 -2.31
C VAL A 290 26.93 18.94 -3.46
N ALA A 291 28.13 19.50 -3.50
CA ALA A 291 28.58 20.29 -4.64
C ALA A 291 28.79 19.36 -5.86
N ALA A 292 28.32 19.78 -7.03
CA ALA A 292 28.43 18.99 -8.26
C ALA A 292 29.88 18.54 -8.51
N LYS A 293 30.09 17.25 -8.73
CA LYS A 293 31.40 16.69 -9.10
C LYS A 293 31.51 16.60 -10.62
N LYS A 294 32.40 17.41 -11.18
CA LYS A 294 32.82 17.51 -12.59
C LYS A 294 31.69 17.79 -13.60
N PRO A 295 31.95 18.58 -14.66
CA PRO A 295 31.00 18.76 -15.76
C PRO A 295 30.67 17.40 -16.41
N GLY A 296 29.38 17.05 -16.52
CA GLY A 296 28.91 15.86 -17.24
C GLY A 296 28.66 14.61 -16.41
N ALA A 297 28.81 14.66 -15.08
CA ALA A 297 28.21 13.63 -14.21
C ALA A 297 26.68 13.76 -14.25
N ALA A 298 25.96 12.64 -14.17
CA ALA A 298 24.50 12.68 -14.09
C ALA A 298 24.07 13.47 -12.85
N ASP A 299 23.24 14.51 -13.05
CA ASP A 299 22.67 15.34 -11.99
C ASP A 299 21.62 14.54 -11.19
N ALA A 300 22.07 13.62 -10.36
CA ALA A 300 21.20 12.97 -9.38
C ALA A 300 20.84 13.98 -8.29
N ALA A 301 19.54 14.32 -8.18
CA ALA A 301 19.06 15.27 -7.18
C ALA A 301 19.20 14.76 -5.72
N VAL A 302 19.35 13.43 -5.53
CA VAL A 302 19.50 12.77 -4.23
C VAL A 302 20.49 11.62 -4.34
N GLU A 303 21.45 11.54 -3.41
CA GLU A 303 22.30 10.37 -3.19
C GLU A 303 21.85 9.64 -1.91
N ILE A 304 21.75 8.31 -1.98
CA ILE A 304 21.37 7.47 -0.83
C ILE A 304 22.62 6.79 -0.28
N VAL A 305 22.89 7.03 1.00
CA VAL A 305 23.95 6.34 1.75
C VAL A 305 23.31 5.29 2.65
N SER A 306 23.79 4.05 2.56
CA SER A 306 23.25 2.94 3.35
C SER A 306 23.53 3.12 4.85
N PRO A 307 22.52 2.94 5.73
CA PRO A 307 22.72 2.96 7.18
C PRO A 307 23.80 1.97 7.62
N GLY A 308 24.68 2.39 8.53
CA GLY A 308 25.76 1.56 9.08
C GLY A 308 27.01 1.44 8.20
N SER A 309 27.06 2.09 7.03
CA SER A 309 28.31 2.24 6.27
C SER A 309 29.28 3.20 6.97
N GLU A 310 30.57 3.11 6.64
CA GLU A 310 31.58 4.05 7.15
C GLU A 310 31.22 5.50 6.78
N ASP A 311 30.79 5.72 5.53
CA ASP A 311 30.29 7.00 5.05
C ASP A 311 29.08 7.49 5.86
N ALA A 312 28.11 6.62 6.16
CA ALA A 312 26.97 6.97 7.01
C ALA A 312 27.40 7.34 8.43
N ALA A 313 28.35 6.61 9.02
CA ALA A 313 28.86 6.89 10.36
C ALA A 313 29.62 8.23 10.43
N GLU A 314 30.37 8.57 9.38
CA GLU A 314 31.05 9.87 9.28
C GLU A 314 30.06 11.02 9.08
N ILE A 315 29.08 10.85 8.19
CA ILE A 315 28.00 11.83 7.96
C ILE A 315 27.18 12.04 9.23
N GLU A 316 26.80 10.97 9.93
CA GLU A 316 26.09 11.06 11.22
C GLU A 316 26.91 11.85 12.23
N ARG A 317 28.21 11.54 12.39
CA ARG A 317 29.10 12.30 13.27
C ARG A 317 29.11 13.78 12.91
N ILE A 318 29.24 14.16 11.64
CA ILE A 318 29.25 15.56 11.21
C ILE A 318 27.93 16.26 11.56
N ILE A 319 26.78 15.64 11.26
CA ILE A 319 25.45 16.19 11.52
C ILE A 319 25.19 16.37 13.03
N PHE A 320 25.61 15.41 13.86
CA PHE A 320 25.39 15.47 15.32
C PHE A 320 26.41 16.38 16.03
N LYS A 321 27.67 16.46 15.58
CA LYS A 321 28.71 17.31 16.19
C LYS A 321 28.42 18.81 16.00
N ASP A 322 27.79 19.19 14.88
CA ASP A 322 27.34 20.57 14.62
C ASP A 322 26.13 20.99 15.49
N ARG A 323 25.39 20.02 16.03
CA ARG A 323 24.30 20.26 17.00
C ARG A 323 24.80 20.48 18.42
N GLU A 324 25.95 19.93 18.81
CA GLU A 324 26.55 20.15 20.13
C GLU A 324 27.32 21.47 20.22
N ARG A 325 27.95 21.96 19.14
CA ARG A 325 28.63 23.27 19.12
C ARG A 325 27.69 24.48 19.15
N ASN A 326 26.44 24.30 18.74
CA ASN A 326 25.42 25.36 18.65
C ASN A 326 24.35 25.24 19.75
N ARG A 327 24.66 24.55 20.86
CA ARG A 327 23.83 24.49 22.07
C ARG A 327 24.45 25.31 23.18
#